data_AF-A0A8J3ZN83-F1
#
_entry.id   AF-A0A8J3ZN83-F1
#
_cell.length_a   1.000
_cell.length_b   1.000
_cell.length_c   1.000
_cell.angle_alpha   90.00
_cell.angle_beta   90.00
_cell.angle_gamma   90.00
#
_symmetry.space_group_name_H-M   'P 1'
#
loop_
_entity.id
_entity.type
_entity.pdbx_description
1 polymer ?
#
loop_
_entity_poly.entity_id
_entity_poly.type
_entity_poly.pdbx_seq_one_letter_code
_entity_poly.pdbx_strand_id
1 'polypeptide(L)'
;MSETGSSGARRRPWLAHPLAVVALAVFFLAPVALLGVDAASDKRYPEAVSVVEWRAQIVAAESGSGAGRAQWRISADGGLTWRPTSRDELGLTEDVVLPTQACAPDQPSHCYRIVPGHLRVEESLNGGHSWWIAWSVPDDERRRLARCYENLGEPAEHLASRALAVVAVDGGHSVVVANGRDGYAVRAPDGTWTRTGFGTTIDPSGRARSKVRPAPPIEEQSARDAAPQMVAGLLAGLAVMAVAGSAAAWRVVRWSVGGAAALLGIGGLLALAGGFGWRDTNATLPVLVLVLGLAAALVGASGVLTIAALRRAARTVPVVFAAAIGVAVAGADASLFAAWADGAVGYRTAAFAAQALAVIGLVAAVALVTHRRPLAETRTARDQAPDTARDTARDTARDEAGGAEPYADR
;
A
#
# COMPACT_ATOMS: atom_id res chain seq x y z
N MET A 1 -29.50 -33.39 57.93
CA MET A 1 -28.38 -32.52 57.50
C MET A 1 -27.70 -33.19 56.32
N SER A 2 -28.03 -32.78 55.10
CA SER A 2 -27.36 -33.23 53.88
C SER A 2 -27.22 -32.03 52.96
N GLU A 3 -26.08 -31.34 53.08
CA GLU A 3 -25.69 -30.24 52.21
C GLU A 3 -25.37 -30.79 50.81
N THR A 4 -26.29 -30.56 49.89
CA THR A 4 -26.07 -30.77 48.46
C THR A 4 -25.34 -29.57 47.89
N GLY A 5 -24.01 -29.62 47.95
CA GLY A 5 -23.11 -28.63 47.38
C GLY A 5 -23.19 -28.60 45.84
N SER A 6 -24.02 -27.72 45.31
CA SER A 6 -24.07 -27.39 43.88
C SER A 6 -22.76 -26.70 43.49
N SER A 7 -21.84 -27.46 42.88
CA SER A 7 -20.61 -26.96 42.29
C SER A 7 -20.92 -26.25 40.97
N GLY A 8 -21.36 -25.00 41.08
CA GLY A 8 -21.52 -24.09 39.95
C GLY A 8 -20.17 -23.85 39.27
N ALA A 9 -19.88 -24.60 38.21
CA ALA A 9 -18.73 -24.39 37.34
C ALA A 9 -18.81 -22.99 36.70
N ARG A 10 -18.20 -21.99 37.36
CA ARG A 10 -18.07 -20.63 36.83
C ARG A 10 -17.27 -20.70 35.54
N ARG A 11 -17.95 -20.59 34.40
CA ARG A 11 -17.33 -20.39 33.08
C ARG A 11 -16.52 -19.10 33.16
N ARG A 12 -15.19 -19.23 33.27
CA ARG A 12 -14.29 -18.09 33.21
C ARG A 12 -14.44 -17.43 31.84
N PRO A 13 -14.68 -16.11 31.77
CA PRO A 13 -14.80 -15.41 30.50
C PRO A 13 -13.46 -15.50 29.76
N TRP A 14 -13.49 -16.20 28.62
CA TRP A 14 -12.50 -16.23 27.53
C TRP A 14 -11.74 -14.92 27.22
N LEU A 15 -12.27 -13.75 27.58
CA LEU A 15 -11.64 -12.45 27.39
C LEU A 15 -10.46 -12.18 28.34
N ALA A 16 -10.23 -13.00 29.35
CA ALA A 16 -9.14 -12.80 30.32
C ALA A 16 -7.78 -13.38 29.88
N HIS A 17 -7.64 -13.94 28.66
CA HIS A 17 -6.35 -14.44 28.22
C HIS A 17 -5.46 -13.29 27.70
N PRO A 18 -4.34 -12.98 28.39
CA PRO A 18 -3.49 -11.84 28.07
C PRO A 18 -2.93 -11.90 26.63
N LEU A 19 -2.76 -13.11 26.09
CA LEU A 19 -2.31 -13.32 24.70
C LEU A 19 -3.30 -12.81 23.66
N ALA A 20 -4.61 -12.87 23.92
CA ALA A 20 -5.62 -12.35 22.99
C ALA A 20 -5.61 -10.82 22.97
N VAL A 21 -5.41 -10.19 24.13
CA VAL A 21 -5.26 -8.73 24.25
C VAL A 21 -3.99 -8.24 23.56
N VAL A 22 -2.87 -8.94 23.74
CA VAL A 22 -1.59 -8.60 23.07
C VAL A 22 -1.69 -8.78 21.56
N ALA A 23 -2.29 -9.86 21.08
CA ALA A 23 -2.47 -10.07 19.64
C ALA A 23 -3.35 -8.99 19.02
N LEU A 24 -4.45 -8.61 19.68
CA LEU A 24 -5.33 -7.53 19.24
C LEU A 24 -4.57 -6.19 19.24
N ALA A 25 -3.87 -5.88 20.33
CA ALA A 25 -3.09 -4.66 20.46
C ALA A 25 -2.01 -4.54 19.38
N VAL A 26 -1.25 -5.61 19.10
CA VAL A 26 -0.24 -5.60 18.02
C VAL A 26 -0.92 -5.42 16.65
N PHE A 27 -2.04 -6.09 16.40
CA PHE A 27 -2.75 -6.00 15.12
C PHE A 27 -3.31 -4.59 14.85
N PHE A 28 -3.74 -3.87 15.90
CA PHE A 28 -4.25 -2.50 15.77
C PHE A 28 -3.16 -1.43 15.86
N LEU A 29 -2.17 -1.59 16.75
CA LEU A 29 -1.14 -0.58 17.00
C LEU A 29 0.00 -0.64 15.99
N ALA A 30 0.38 -1.82 15.48
CA ALA A 30 1.50 -1.91 14.55
C ALA A 30 1.25 -1.17 13.22
N PRO A 31 0.08 -1.28 12.55
CA PRO A 31 -0.20 -0.48 11.36
C PRO A 31 -0.20 1.02 11.64
N VAL A 32 -0.78 1.44 12.77
CA VAL A 32 -0.82 2.86 13.18
C VAL A 32 0.59 3.39 13.47
N ALA A 33 1.45 2.58 14.11
CA ALA A 33 2.84 2.94 14.37
C ALA A 33 3.66 3.03 13.07
N LEU A 34 3.46 2.09 12.13
CA LEU A 34 4.11 2.14 10.80
C LEU A 34 3.69 3.37 9.99
N LEU A 35 2.40 3.72 10.01
CA LEU A 35 1.90 4.96 9.40
C LEU A 35 2.50 6.21 10.08
N GLY A 36 2.71 6.15 11.40
CA GLY A 36 3.37 7.23 12.15
C GLY A 36 4.84 7.43 11.80
N VAL A 37 5.59 6.36 11.53
CA VAL A 37 7.01 6.43 11.16
C VAL A 37 7.19 7.03 9.76
N ASP A 38 6.35 6.67 8.80
CA ASP A 38 6.40 7.24 7.45
C ASP A 38 6.03 8.73 7.45
N ALA A 39 5.02 9.11 8.24
CA ALA A 39 4.60 10.50 8.39
C ALA A 39 5.67 11.41 9.04
N ALA A 40 6.57 10.85 9.86
CA ALA A 40 7.64 11.59 10.53
C ALA A 40 8.92 11.72 9.68
N SER A 41 9.00 11.05 8.54
CA SER A 41 10.15 11.17 7.63
C SER A 41 9.99 12.42 6.75
N ASP A 42 10.68 13.52 7.09
CA ASP A 42 10.82 14.70 6.22
C ASP A 42 11.72 14.34 5.02
N LYS A 43 11.19 13.54 4.10
CA LYS A 43 11.84 13.24 2.83
C LYS A 43 11.76 14.47 1.95
N ARG A 44 12.88 15.17 1.81
CA ARG A 44 13.03 16.25 0.83
C ARG A 44 13.49 15.69 -0.50
N TYR A 45 12.79 16.06 -1.57
CA TYR A 45 13.10 15.62 -2.92
C TYR A 45 13.72 16.77 -3.73
N PRO A 46 14.61 16.46 -4.69
CA PRO A 46 15.14 17.49 -5.57
C PRO A 46 14.01 18.12 -6.39
N GLU A 47 14.04 19.44 -6.53
CA GLU A 47 13.18 20.19 -7.45
C GLU A 47 14.03 21.12 -8.30
N ALA A 48 13.78 21.17 -9.61
CA ALA A 48 14.33 22.20 -10.48
C ALA A 48 13.57 23.49 -10.22
N VAL A 49 14.21 24.45 -9.56
CA VAL A 49 13.56 25.70 -9.12
C VAL A 49 13.90 26.89 -9.99
N SER A 50 15.07 26.86 -10.66
CA SER A 50 15.55 27.95 -11.50
C SER A 50 16.37 27.43 -12.66
N VAL A 51 16.26 28.10 -13.80
CA VAL A 51 17.18 28.01 -14.93
C VAL A 51 17.39 29.41 -15.49
N VAL A 52 18.64 29.78 -15.76
CA VAL A 52 19.03 31.06 -16.35
C VAL A 52 20.13 30.87 -17.38
N GLU A 53 20.18 31.77 -18.36
CA GLU A 53 21.32 31.90 -19.24
C GLU A 53 22.40 32.76 -18.56
N TRP A 54 23.64 32.29 -18.58
CA TRP A 54 24.79 32.95 -18.01
C TRP A 54 26.01 32.73 -18.88
N ARG A 55 26.51 33.79 -19.53
CA ARG A 55 27.69 33.75 -20.40
C ARG A 55 27.59 32.67 -21.51
N ALA A 56 26.44 32.62 -22.19
CA ALA A 56 26.11 31.62 -23.20
C ALA A 56 26.09 30.17 -22.68
N GLN A 57 25.92 29.97 -21.38
CA GLN A 57 25.73 28.67 -20.75
C GLN A 57 24.41 28.66 -19.97
N ILE A 58 23.87 27.47 -19.72
CA ILE A 58 22.68 27.33 -18.88
C ILE A 58 23.14 27.04 -17.45
N VAL A 59 22.64 27.82 -16.50
CA VAL A 59 22.79 27.58 -15.07
C VAL A 59 21.44 27.17 -14.50
N ALA A 60 21.40 26.07 -13.76
CA ALA A 60 20.22 25.61 -13.06
C ALA A 60 20.45 25.60 -11.55
N ALA A 61 19.38 25.89 -10.80
CA ALA A 61 19.34 25.69 -9.36
C ALA A 61 18.33 24.59 -9.02
N GLU A 62 18.78 23.66 -8.20
CA GLU A 62 17.98 22.55 -7.65
C GLU A 62 17.79 22.77 -6.16
N SER A 63 16.56 22.74 -5.64
CA SER A 63 16.35 22.72 -4.20
C SER A 63 16.69 21.32 -3.67
N GLY A 64 17.74 21.20 -2.86
CA GLY A 64 18.23 19.93 -2.34
C GLY A 64 17.62 19.52 -0.98
N SER A 65 17.91 18.28 -0.57
CA SER A 65 17.36 17.63 0.62
C SER A 65 18.02 17.99 1.97
N GLY A 66 18.90 19.00 2.01
CA GLY A 66 19.64 19.36 3.22
C GLY A 66 19.89 20.86 3.38
N ALA A 67 19.80 21.34 4.63
CA ALA A 67 20.19 22.68 5.12
C ALA A 67 19.70 23.92 4.34
N GLY A 68 18.74 23.79 3.42
CA GLY A 68 18.16 24.91 2.67
C GLY A 68 19.09 25.53 1.62
N ARG A 69 20.17 24.84 1.21
CA ARG A 69 21.05 25.32 0.14
C ARG A 69 20.65 24.73 -1.19
N ALA A 70 20.40 25.59 -2.18
CA ALA A 70 20.25 25.17 -3.57
C ALA A 70 21.56 24.55 -4.08
N GLN A 71 21.44 23.46 -4.82
CA GLN A 71 22.55 22.89 -5.59
C GLN A 71 22.56 23.57 -6.95
N TRP A 72 23.71 24.12 -7.33
CA TRP A 72 23.87 24.80 -8.62
C TRP A 72 24.53 23.87 -9.61
N ARG A 73 24.02 23.88 -10.85
CA ARG A 73 24.57 23.13 -11.97
C ARG A 73 24.73 24.05 -13.16
N ILE A 74 25.70 23.76 -14.00
CA ILE A 74 25.93 24.49 -15.24
C ILE A 74 26.08 23.51 -16.39
N SER A 75 25.55 23.91 -17.55
CA SER A 75 25.55 23.17 -18.80
C SER A 75 26.10 24.06 -19.90
N ALA A 76 27.10 23.54 -20.62
CA ALA A 76 27.72 24.22 -21.77
C ALA A 76 27.11 23.79 -23.11
N ASP A 77 26.21 22.81 -23.10
CA ASP A 77 25.64 22.16 -24.29
C ASP A 77 24.11 22.29 -24.34
N GLY A 78 23.59 23.40 -23.82
CA GLY A 78 22.16 23.71 -23.90
C GLY A 78 21.26 22.81 -23.05
N GLY A 79 21.75 22.33 -21.90
CA GLY A 79 20.98 21.54 -20.94
C GLY A 79 21.07 20.01 -21.11
N LEU A 80 21.90 19.52 -22.05
CA LEU A 80 22.06 18.08 -22.30
C LEU A 80 22.91 17.43 -21.21
N THR A 81 24.00 18.08 -20.81
CA THR A 81 24.88 17.62 -19.73
C THR A 81 25.08 18.70 -18.69
N TRP A 82 25.26 18.24 -17.44
CA TRP A 82 25.36 19.11 -16.28
C TRP A 82 26.60 18.77 -15.47
N ARG A 83 27.31 19.81 -15.02
CA ARG A 83 28.35 19.72 -14.00
C ARG A 83 27.94 20.50 -12.76
N PRO A 84 28.33 20.07 -11.55
CA PRO A 84 28.15 20.87 -10.35
C PRO A 84 28.92 22.19 -10.49
N THR A 85 28.37 23.25 -9.93
CA THR A 85 29.03 24.56 -9.80
C THR A 85 28.66 25.19 -8.46
N SER A 86 29.28 26.32 -8.11
CA SER A 86 28.95 27.09 -6.93
C SER A 86 28.53 28.51 -7.30
N ARG A 87 27.78 29.16 -6.41
CA ARG A 87 27.39 30.57 -6.58
C ARG A 87 28.61 31.49 -6.72
N ASP A 88 29.69 31.17 -6.01
CA ASP A 88 30.96 31.90 -6.05
C ASP A 88 31.67 31.75 -7.40
N GLU A 89 31.68 30.54 -8.00
CA GLU A 89 32.24 30.32 -9.35
C GLU A 89 31.49 31.13 -10.41
N LEU A 90 30.17 31.26 -10.24
CA LEU A 90 29.31 32.03 -11.11
C LEU A 90 29.41 33.55 -10.85
N GLY A 91 29.95 33.98 -9.72
CA GLY A 91 29.98 35.39 -9.32
C GLY A 91 28.59 35.97 -9.03
N LEU A 92 27.62 35.14 -8.65
CA LEU A 92 26.24 35.55 -8.40
C LEU A 92 26.09 36.09 -6.97
N THR A 93 26.21 37.40 -6.78
CA THR A 93 26.07 38.06 -5.47
C THR A 93 24.63 38.35 -5.09
N GLU A 94 23.72 38.42 -6.06
CA GLU A 94 22.31 38.75 -5.87
C GLU A 94 21.39 37.54 -6.08
N ASP A 95 20.13 37.70 -5.66
CA ASP A 95 19.08 36.73 -5.92
C ASP A 95 18.74 36.70 -7.40
N VAL A 96 18.87 35.51 -7.99
CA VAL A 96 18.63 35.30 -9.41
C VAL A 96 17.14 35.43 -9.68
N VAL A 97 16.74 36.48 -10.40
CA VAL A 97 15.38 36.64 -10.92
C VAL A 97 15.07 35.44 -11.82
N LEU A 98 13.95 34.76 -11.60
CA LEU A 98 13.53 33.59 -12.36
C LEU A 98 12.87 34.03 -13.68
N PRO A 99 13.55 33.93 -14.83
CA PRO A 99 12.93 34.23 -16.12
C PRO A 99 11.80 33.24 -16.39
N THR A 100 10.59 33.76 -16.56
CA THR A 100 9.41 32.98 -16.97
C THR A 100 9.16 33.09 -18.48
N GLN A 101 9.88 33.99 -19.15
CA GLN A 101 9.83 34.23 -20.59
C GLN A 101 11.23 34.66 -21.08
N ALA A 102 11.62 34.20 -22.27
CA ALA A 102 12.83 34.61 -22.95
C ALA A 102 12.70 34.44 -24.47
N CYS A 103 13.48 35.18 -25.23
CA CYS A 103 13.52 35.08 -26.70
C CYS A 103 14.85 34.50 -27.17
N ALA A 104 14.84 33.85 -28.33
CA ALA A 104 16.03 33.31 -28.95
C ALA A 104 17.01 34.46 -29.30
N PRO A 105 18.28 34.38 -28.88
CA PRO A 105 19.25 35.46 -29.13
C PRO A 105 19.48 35.75 -30.61
N ASP A 106 19.43 34.73 -31.46
CA ASP A 106 19.60 34.79 -32.91
C ASP A 106 18.32 35.19 -33.65
N GLN A 107 17.15 34.98 -33.04
CA GLN A 107 15.83 35.25 -33.61
C GLN A 107 14.93 35.95 -32.59
N PRO A 108 15.04 37.28 -32.41
CA PRO A 108 14.31 38.00 -31.36
C PRO A 108 12.78 37.94 -31.47
N SER A 109 12.23 37.58 -32.63
CA SER A 109 10.79 37.34 -32.80
C SER A 109 10.35 35.96 -32.29
N HIS A 110 11.28 35.03 -32.07
CA HIS A 110 11.01 33.69 -31.54
C HIS A 110 11.17 33.69 -30.03
N CYS A 111 10.05 33.65 -29.30
CA CYS A 111 10.02 33.73 -27.84
C CYS A 111 9.31 32.53 -27.23
N TYR A 112 9.68 32.22 -25.99
CA TYR A 112 9.12 31.14 -25.18
C TYR A 112 8.64 31.71 -23.84
N ARG A 113 7.54 31.18 -23.32
CA ARG A 113 7.07 31.46 -21.95
C ARG A 113 6.55 30.19 -21.28
N ILE A 114 6.71 30.10 -19.96
CA ILE A 114 6.05 29.07 -19.17
C ILE A 114 4.59 29.44 -18.90
N VAL A 115 3.74 28.44 -18.66
CA VAL A 115 2.38 28.65 -18.14
C VAL A 115 2.35 28.26 -16.66
N PRO A 116 2.22 29.23 -15.72
CA PRO A 116 2.28 28.96 -14.28
C PRO A 116 1.28 27.89 -13.83
N GLY A 117 1.71 27.00 -12.93
CA GLY A 117 0.86 25.93 -12.39
C GLY A 117 0.67 24.73 -13.31
N HIS A 118 1.25 24.75 -14.52
CA HIS A 118 1.21 23.66 -15.50
C HIS A 118 2.62 23.25 -15.93
N LEU A 119 2.77 22.00 -16.36
CA LEU A 119 3.96 21.55 -17.11
C LEU A 119 3.74 21.93 -18.57
N ARG A 120 3.95 23.20 -18.90
CA ARG A 120 3.65 23.72 -20.23
C ARG A 120 4.55 24.90 -20.59
N VAL A 121 4.96 24.89 -21.85
CA VAL A 121 5.69 25.96 -22.53
C VAL A 121 4.87 26.37 -23.75
N GLU A 122 4.72 27.67 -23.90
CA GLU A 122 4.19 28.28 -25.11
C GLU A 122 5.33 28.93 -25.89
N GLU A 123 5.24 28.88 -27.21
CA GLU A 123 6.15 29.61 -28.11
C GLU A 123 5.37 30.62 -28.95
N SER A 124 6.10 31.62 -29.42
CA SER A 124 5.65 32.70 -30.28
C SER A 124 6.72 32.93 -31.34
N LEU A 125 6.34 33.09 -32.61
CA LEU A 125 7.24 33.48 -33.71
C LEU A 125 7.13 34.96 -34.10
N ASN A 126 6.31 35.72 -33.39
CA ASN A 126 6.04 37.13 -33.66
C ASN A 126 6.25 38.02 -32.42
N GLY A 127 7.31 37.76 -31.65
CA GLY A 127 7.72 38.64 -30.54
C GLY A 127 6.73 38.69 -29.37
N GLY A 128 5.86 37.69 -29.24
CA GLY A 128 4.90 37.55 -28.16
C GLY A 128 3.49 38.04 -28.50
N HIS A 129 3.20 38.37 -29.76
CA HIS A 129 1.84 38.78 -30.16
C HIS A 129 0.83 37.62 -30.15
N SER A 130 1.25 36.41 -30.50
CA SER A 130 0.43 35.20 -30.44
C SER A 130 1.23 34.02 -29.92
N TRP A 131 0.60 33.19 -29.12
CA TRP A 131 1.24 32.07 -28.43
C TRP A 131 0.53 30.75 -28.76
N TRP A 132 1.30 29.68 -28.89
CA TRP A 132 0.79 28.32 -29.02
C TRP A 132 1.62 27.36 -28.18
N ILE A 133 1.06 26.20 -27.90
CA ILE A 133 1.71 25.18 -27.07
C ILE A 133 2.88 24.58 -27.86
N ALA A 134 4.10 24.83 -27.38
CA ALA A 134 5.32 24.23 -27.91
C ALA A 134 5.61 22.87 -27.27
N TRP A 135 5.29 22.76 -25.97
CA TRP A 135 5.45 21.55 -25.18
C TRP A 135 4.48 21.56 -24.01
N SER A 136 3.90 20.40 -23.68
CA SER A 136 3.13 20.25 -22.45
C SER A 136 3.01 18.81 -22.01
N VAL A 137 2.89 18.60 -20.70
CA VAL A 137 2.25 17.41 -20.12
C VAL A 137 0.80 17.77 -19.78
N PRO A 138 -0.21 17.18 -20.44
CA PRO A 138 -1.62 17.34 -20.12
C PRO A 138 -1.93 17.21 -18.62
N ASP A 139 -2.91 17.96 -18.10
CA ASP A 139 -3.19 17.99 -16.66
C ASP A 139 -3.71 16.65 -16.09
N ASP A 140 -4.34 15.81 -16.91
CA ASP A 140 -4.71 14.45 -16.52
C ASP A 140 -3.47 13.55 -16.41
N GLU A 141 -2.55 13.60 -17.38
CA GLU A 141 -1.25 12.91 -17.33
C GLU A 141 -0.40 13.38 -16.17
N ARG A 142 -0.37 14.69 -15.90
CA ARG A 142 0.34 15.28 -14.78
C ARG A 142 -0.21 14.79 -13.44
N ARG A 143 -1.53 14.63 -13.30
CA ARG A 143 -2.15 14.01 -12.11
C ARG A 143 -1.84 12.52 -11.99
N ARG A 144 -1.60 11.81 -13.11
CA ARG A 144 -1.08 10.43 -13.09
C ARG A 144 0.37 10.42 -12.61
N LEU A 145 1.21 11.23 -13.23
CA LEU A 145 2.62 11.42 -12.88
C LEU A 145 2.81 11.79 -11.41
N ALA A 146 1.93 12.63 -10.85
CA ALA A 146 1.93 13.00 -9.44
C ALA A 146 1.93 11.81 -8.47
N ARG A 147 1.33 10.68 -8.86
CA ARG A 147 1.29 9.46 -8.03
C ARG A 147 2.62 8.72 -7.97
N CYS A 148 3.50 8.96 -8.94
CA CYS A 148 4.85 8.40 -8.94
C CYS A 148 5.80 9.15 -8.01
N TYR A 149 5.38 10.32 -7.48
CA TYR A 149 6.17 11.13 -6.55
C TYR A 149 5.65 10.96 -5.12
N GLU A 150 6.46 10.36 -4.26
CA GLU A 150 6.19 10.31 -2.82
C GLU A 150 6.12 11.73 -2.23
N ASN A 151 5.16 11.96 -1.33
CA ASN A 151 4.97 13.23 -0.62
C ASN A 151 4.98 14.47 -1.53
N LEU A 152 4.36 14.37 -2.72
CA LEU A 152 4.32 15.47 -3.67
C LEU A 152 3.56 16.69 -3.17
N GLY A 153 2.51 16.51 -2.37
CA GLY A 153 1.59 17.62 -2.05
C GLY A 153 0.70 17.95 -3.25
N GLU A 154 0.41 19.24 -3.45
CA GLU A 154 -0.42 19.72 -4.56
C GLU A 154 0.37 19.67 -5.89
N PRO A 155 -0.10 18.90 -6.90
CA PRO A 155 0.64 18.76 -8.16
C PRO A 155 0.88 20.09 -8.88
N ALA A 156 -0.03 21.07 -8.76
CA ALA A 156 0.12 22.40 -9.34
C ALA A 156 1.33 23.18 -8.80
N GLU A 157 1.77 22.89 -7.57
CA GLU A 157 2.89 23.58 -6.94
C GLU A 157 4.21 22.90 -7.29
N HIS A 158 4.25 21.56 -7.29
CA HIS A 158 5.48 20.79 -7.38
C HIS A 158 5.77 20.20 -8.76
N LEU A 159 4.77 20.01 -9.60
CA LEU A 159 4.90 19.60 -11.01
C LEU A 159 4.39 20.73 -11.90
N ALA A 160 5.16 21.81 -11.96
CA ALA A 160 4.87 22.95 -12.81
C ALA A 160 6.16 23.54 -13.36
N SER A 161 6.08 24.13 -14.55
CA SER A 161 7.17 24.92 -15.11
C SER A 161 7.34 26.19 -14.27
N ARG A 162 8.57 26.45 -13.83
CA ARG A 162 8.91 27.53 -12.86
C ARG A 162 9.81 28.60 -13.45
N ALA A 163 10.74 28.22 -14.32
CA ALA A 163 11.65 29.12 -15.01
C ALA A 163 12.03 28.52 -16.36
N LEU A 164 12.43 29.36 -17.31
CA LEU A 164 13.00 28.94 -18.59
C LEU A 164 14.20 29.79 -18.98
N ALA A 165 15.13 29.18 -19.72
CA ALA A 165 16.26 29.86 -20.32
C ALA A 165 16.37 29.45 -21.79
N VAL A 166 16.77 30.40 -22.63
CA VAL A 166 17.00 30.19 -24.06
C VAL A 166 18.44 30.57 -24.35
N VAL A 167 19.19 29.66 -24.96
CA VAL A 167 20.61 29.86 -25.26
C VAL A 167 20.89 29.50 -26.72
N ALA A 168 21.72 30.30 -27.39
CA ALA A 168 22.19 29.97 -28.72
C ALA A 168 23.16 28.77 -28.65
N VAL A 169 23.01 27.84 -29.60
CA VAL A 169 23.87 26.67 -29.75
C VAL A 169 24.10 26.39 -31.24
N ASP A 170 24.99 25.46 -31.57
CA ASP A 170 25.21 25.10 -32.96
C ASP A 170 23.92 24.57 -33.60
N GLY A 171 23.51 25.21 -34.71
CA GLY A 171 22.28 24.85 -35.44
C GLY A 171 21.00 25.55 -34.97
N GLY A 172 21.06 26.47 -34.01
CA GLY A 172 19.92 27.29 -33.59
C GLY A 172 19.97 27.70 -32.13
N HIS A 173 18.92 27.40 -31.38
CA HIS A 173 18.84 27.65 -29.95
C HIS A 173 18.28 26.44 -29.19
N SER A 174 18.73 26.29 -27.94
CA SER A 174 18.17 25.34 -26.99
C SER A 174 17.28 26.08 -26.00
N VAL A 175 16.22 25.42 -25.56
CA VAL A 175 15.33 25.91 -24.48
C VAL A 175 15.38 24.93 -23.34
N VAL A 176 15.72 25.41 -22.14
CA VAL A 176 15.73 24.60 -20.92
C VAL A 176 14.69 25.14 -19.97
N VAL A 177 13.86 24.27 -19.41
CA VAL A 177 12.75 24.63 -18.53
C VAL A 177 12.86 23.86 -17.23
N ALA A 178 12.83 24.57 -16.11
CA ALA A 178 12.77 23.98 -14.77
C ALA A 178 11.33 23.60 -14.43
N ASN A 179 11.07 22.30 -14.21
CA ASN A 179 9.73 21.73 -14.04
C ASN A 179 9.46 21.20 -12.62
N GLY A 180 10.03 21.85 -11.60
CA GLY A 180 9.86 21.41 -10.21
C GLY A 180 10.40 19.99 -10.02
N ARG A 181 9.60 19.08 -9.45
CA ARG A 181 9.99 17.67 -9.21
C ARG A 181 10.08 16.82 -10.47
N ASP A 182 9.59 17.31 -11.61
CA ASP A 182 9.74 16.60 -12.89
C ASP A 182 11.16 16.68 -13.48
N GLY A 183 12.01 17.56 -12.93
CA GLY A 183 13.34 17.82 -13.47
C GLY A 183 13.29 18.93 -14.51
N TYR A 184 13.83 18.66 -15.69
CA TYR A 184 13.95 19.63 -16.78
C TYR A 184 13.22 19.17 -18.04
N ALA A 185 12.72 20.12 -18.83
CA ALA A 185 12.40 19.91 -20.24
C ALA A 185 13.44 20.63 -21.09
N VAL A 186 13.99 19.96 -22.09
CA VAL A 186 15.00 20.50 -23.00
C VAL A 186 14.49 20.41 -24.43
N ARG A 187 14.42 21.55 -25.12
CA ARG A 187 14.20 21.64 -26.56
C ARG A 187 15.55 21.70 -27.26
N ALA A 188 15.85 20.72 -28.10
CA ALA A 188 17.03 20.73 -28.93
C ALA A 188 16.87 21.70 -30.13
N PRO A 189 17.97 22.02 -30.85
CA PRO A 189 17.92 22.95 -31.99
C PRO A 189 17.01 22.48 -33.13
N ASP A 190 16.87 21.17 -33.29
CA ASP A 190 15.95 20.55 -34.27
C ASP A 190 14.46 20.66 -33.88
N GLY A 191 14.17 21.23 -32.71
CA GLY A 191 12.81 21.41 -32.18
C GLY A 191 12.27 20.25 -31.37
N THR A 192 13.02 19.17 -31.21
CA THR A 192 12.59 18.04 -30.39
C THR A 192 12.65 18.38 -28.91
N TRP A 193 11.63 17.97 -28.16
CA TRP A 193 11.57 18.15 -26.71
C TRP A 193 11.85 16.84 -25.98
N THR A 194 12.68 16.91 -24.94
CA THR A 194 13.01 15.78 -24.08
C THR A 194 12.84 16.14 -22.62
N ARG A 195 12.24 15.24 -21.83
CA ARG A 195 12.16 15.36 -20.38
C ARG A 195 13.38 14.67 -19.76
N THR A 196 14.11 15.38 -18.90
CA THR A 196 15.29 14.85 -18.21
C THR A 196 15.10 15.01 -16.71
N GLY A 197 15.34 13.93 -15.96
CA GLY A 197 15.32 14.00 -14.49
C GLY A 197 16.61 14.60 -13.94
N PHE A 198 16.79 14.49 -12.64
CA PHE A 198 17.98 14.99 -11.95
C PHE A 198 19.21 14.08 -12.14
N GLY A 199 20.40 14.67 -12.04
CA GLY A 199 21.61 13.90 -11.70
C GLY A 199 22.53 13.50 -12.85
N THR A 200 22.41 14.06 -14.06
CA THR A 200 23.54 14.01 -15.00
C THR A 200 24.70 14.75 -14.34
N THR A 201 25.76 14.01 -14.03
CA THR A 201 26.97 14.59 -13.45
C THR A 201 28.11 14.03 -14.28
N ILE A 202 28.70 14.90 -15.10
CA ILE A 202 30.01 14.61 -15.67
C ILE A 202 31.01 14.82 -14.52
N ASP A 203 31.79 13.80 -14.22
CA ASP A 203 32.86 13.95 -13.22
C ASP A 203 33.99 14.84 -13.78
N PRO A 204 34.92 15.32 -12.94
CA PRO A 204 36.04 16.14 -13.41
C PRO A 204 36.93 15.45 -14.47
N SER A 205 36.81 14.13 -14.64
CA SER A 205 37.54 13.36 -15.67
C SER A 205 36.80 13.27 -17.01
N GLY A 206 35.67 13.97 -17.16
CA GLY A 206 34.85 13.95 -18.37
C GLY A 206 33.99 12.69 -18.52
N ARG A 207 33.95 11.81 -17.51
CA ARG A 207 33.13 10.58 -17.55
C ARG A 207 31.77 10.84 -16.92
N ALA A 208 30.71 10.52 -17.65
CA ALA A 208 29.36 10.49 -17.10
C ALA A 208 29.29 9.41 -16.00
N ARG A 209 29.25 9.82 -14.72
CA ARG A 209 29.22 8.88 -13.59
C ARG A 209 27.83 8.35 -13.26
N SER A 210 26.79 8.96 -13.80
CA SER A 210 25.41 8.58 -13.50
C SER A 210 24.61 8.49 -14.78
N LYS A 211 23.92 7.36 -14.97
CA LYS A 211 22.81 7.31 -15.92
C LYS A 211 21.84 8.40 -15.46
N VAL A 212 21.51 9.33 -16.37
CA VAL A 212 20.36 10.25 -16.20
C VAL A 212 19.25 9.42 -15.60
N ARG A 213 18.71 9.80 -14.44
CA ARG A 213 17.47 9.17 -14.00
C ARG A 213 16.43 9.72 -14.97
N PRO A 214 15.94 8.94 -15.94
CA PRO A 214 14.98 9.48 -16.88
C PRO A 214 13.79 10.00 -16.10
N ALA A 215 13.21 11.11 -16.55
CA ALA A 215 11.93 11.52 -16.00
C ALA A 215 10.97 10.32 -16.10
N PRO A 216 10.12 10.06 -15.08
CA PRO A 216 9.23 8.91 -15.14
C PRO A 216 8.43 8.91 -16.45
N PRO A 217 8.41 7.79 -17.20
CA PRO A 217 7.64 7.70 -18.43
C PRO A 217 6.16 7.93 -18.13
N ILE A 218 5.47 8.59 -19.07
CA ILE A 218 4.07 8.99 -18.88
C ILE A 218 3.11 7.80 -19.09
N GLU A 219 3.47 6.88 -19.99
CA GLU A 219 2.54 5.86 -20.52
C GLU A 219 2.62 4.49 -19.83
N GLU A 220 3.72 4.14 -19.16
CA GLU A 220 4.03 2.73 -18.84
C GLU A 220 3.81 2.31 -17.38
N GLN A 221 3.34 3.21 -16.51
CA GLN A 221 3.62 3.06 -15.07
C GLN A 221 2.45 2.60 -14.18
N SER A 222 1.21 2.57 -14.68
CA SER A 222 0.02 2.28 -13.86
C SER A 222 0.09 0.91 -13.14
N ALA A 223 0.68 -0.11 -13.79
CA ALA A 223 0.76 -1.45 -13.22
C ALA A 223 1.85 -1.62 -12.14
N ARG A 224 2.97 -0.89 -12.22
CA ARG A 224 4.07 -1.00 -11.24
C ARG A 224 3.70 -0.39 -9.89
N ASP A 225 2.91 0.68 -9.89
CA ASP A 225 2.56 1.41 -8.68
C ASP A 225 1.47 0.73 -7.85
N ALA A 226 0.59 -0.06 -8.50
CA ALA A 226 -0.45 -0.81 -7.81
C ALA A 226 0.06 -2.11 -7.14
N ALA A 227 1.19 -2.64 -7.59
CA ALA A 227 1.64 -3.98 -7.19
C ALA A 227 1.88 -4.17 -5.68
N PRO A 228 2.55 -3.25 -4.94
CA PRO A 228 2.73 -3.40 -3.49
C PRO A 228 1.41 -3.41 -2.72
N GLN A 229 0.42 -2.68 -3.23
CA GLN A 229 -0.89 -2.56 -2.59
C GLN A 229 -1.78 -3.76 -2.89
N MET A 230 -1.69 -4.32 -4.12
CA MET A 230 -2.28 -5.62 -4.45
C MET A 230 -1.71 -6.73 -3.57
N VAL A 231 -0.40 -6.73 -3.31
CA VAL A 231 0.24 -7.66 -2.37
C VAL A 231 -0.29 -7.46 -0.94
N ALA A 232 -0.45 -6.21 -0.49
CA ALA A 232 -1.02 -5.93 0.83
C ALA A 232 -2.47 -6.45 0.97
N GLY A 233 -3.33 -6.24 -0.04
CA GLY A 233 -4.69 -6.78 -0.07
C GLY A 233 -4.73 -8.31 -0.08
N LEU A 234 -3.85 -8.95 -0.85
CA LEU A 234 -3.70 -10.42 -0.85
C LEU A 234 -3.29 -10.93 0.54
N LEU A 235 -2.35 -10.26 1.20
CA LEU A 235 -1.91 -10.61 2.55
C LEU A 235 -2.99 -10.41 3.60
N ALA A 236 -3.81 -9.35 3.48
CA ALA A 236 -4.97 -9.15 4.32
C ALA A 236 -5.97 -10.31 4.17
N GLY A 237 -6.30 -10.70 2.94
CA GLY A 237 -7.16 -11.86 2.65
C GLY A 237 -6.60 -13.17 3.22
N LEU A 238 -5.29 -13.41 3.07
CA LEU A 238 -4.61 -14.57 3.64
C LEU A 238 -4.64 -14.57 5.17
N ALA A 239 -4.44 -13.41 5.81
CA ALA A 239 -4.53 -13.27 7.25
C ALA A 239 -5.94 -13.58 7.79
N VAL A 240 -6.99 -13.12 7.09
CA VAL A 240 -8.39 -13.46 7.43
C VAL A 240 -8.61 -14.97 7.37
N MET A 241 -8.17 -15.62 6.29
CA MET A 241 -8.28 -17.07 6.15
C MET A 241 -7.52 -17.82 7.25
N ALA A 242 -6.31 -17.36 7.57
CA ALA A 242 -5.48 -17.94 8.62
C ALA A 242 -6.17 -17.88 9.98
N VAL A 243 -6.62 -16.69 10.40
CA VAL A 243 -7.26 -16.49 11.71
C VAL A 243 -8.54 -17.30 11.82
N ALA A 244 -9.37 -17.29 10.78
CA ALA A 244 -10.63 -18.05 10.78
C ALA A 244 -10.39 -19.57 10.81
N GLY A 245 -9.44 -20.06 10.02
CA GLY A 245 -9.07 -21.47 9.98
C GLY A 245 -8.42 -21.93 11.29
N SER A 246 -7.53 -21.11 11.87
CA SER A 246 -6.95 -21.36 13.19
C SER A 246 -8.01 -21.38 14.28
N ALA A 247 -8.96 -20.45 14.31
CA ALA A 247 -10.06 -20.43 15.28
C ALA A 247 -10.95 -21.68 15.17
N ALA A 248 -11.21 -22.17 13.95
CA ALA A 248 -11.94 -23.41 13.73
C ALA A 248 -11.16 -24.64 14.20
N ALA A 249 -9.85 -24.68 13.93
CA ALA A 249 -8.99 -25.83 14.20
C ALA A 249 -8.50 -25.92 15.67
N TRP A 250 -8.41 -24.80 16.38
CA TRP A 250 -7.90 -24.73 17.77
C TRP A 250 -8.71 -25.58 18.74
N ARG A 251 -9.99 -25.84 18.43
CA ARG A 251 -10.86 -26.72 19.22
C ARG A 251 -10.52 -28.20 19.08
N VAL A 252 -9.80 -28.59 18.03
CA VAL A 252 -9.62 -29.99 17.64
C VAL A 252 -8.18 -30.44 17.80
N VAL A 253 -7.19 -29.57 17.55
CA VAL A 253 -5.77 -29.92 17.70
C VAL A 253 -4.95 -28.71 18.11
N ARG A 254 -4.37 -28.77 19.30
CA ARG A 254 -3.63 -27.64 19.89
C ARG A 254 -2.23 -27.42 19.27
N TRP A 255 -1.63 -28.46 18.68
CA TRP A 255 -0.21 -28.45 18.29
C TRP A 255 0.03 -28.23 16.77
N SER A 256 -0.76 -28.84 15.88
CA SER A 256 -0.59 -28.71 14.42
C SER A 256 -0.95 -27.31 13.88
N VAL A 257 -1.85 -26.60 14.57
CA VAL A 257 -2.31 -25.25 14.20
C VAL A 257 -1.20 -24.21 14.40
N GLY A 258 -0.31 -24.43 15.38
CA GLY A 258 0.80 -23.53 15.66
C GLY A 258 1.80 -23.45 14.51
N GLY A 259 2.15 -24.60 13.91
CA GLY A 259 3.08 -24.64 12.77
C GLY A 259 2.54 -23.98 11.51
N ALA A 260 1.27 -24.23 11.17
CA ALA A 260 0.65 -23.63 10.00
C ALA A 260 0.43 -22.11 10.16
N ALA A 261 0.06 -21.64 11.35
CA ALA A 261 -0.06 -20.22 11.65
C ALA A 261 1.31 -19.50 11.61
N ALA A 262 2.37 -20.14 12.10
CA ALA A 262 3.73 -19.61 12.03
C ALA A 262 4.23 -19.46 10.58
N LEU A 263 3.99 -20.47 9.73
CA LEU A 263 4.35 -20.40 8.30
C LEU A 263 3.59 -19.28 7.56
N LEU A 264 2.33 -19.05 7.92
CA LEU A 264 1.52 -18.00 7.33
C LEU A 264 1.98 -16.61 7.78
N GLY A 265 2.35 -16.45 9.06
CA GLY A 265 2.93 -15.22 9.59
C GLY A 265 4.30 -14.90 8.99
N ILE A 266 5.20 -15.89 8.91
CA ILE A 266 6.53 -15.74 8.30
C ILE A 266 6.40 -15.46 6.80
N GLY A 267 5.54 -16.20 6.10
CA GLY A 267 5.28 -15.99 4.67
C GLY A 267 4.73 -14.60 4.38
N GLY A 268 3.80 -14.11 5.20
CA GLY A 268 3.26 -12.76 5.08
C GLY A 268 4.30 -11.66 5.33
N LEU A 269 5.14 -11.82 6.36
CA LEU A 269 6.24 -10.89 6.65
C LEU A 269 7.27 -10.84 5.52
N LEU A 270 7.64 -12.00 4.96
CA LEU A 270 8.55 -12.06 3.82
C LEU A 270 7.91 -11.43 2.58
N ALA A 271 6.63 -11.70 2.30
CA ALA A 271 5.93 -11.07 1.17
C ALA A 271 5.89 -9.54 1.28
N LEU A 272 5.66 -8.98 2.48
CA LEU A 272 5.75 -7.54 2.72
C LEU A 272 7.18 -7.03 2.49
N ALA A 273 8.18 -7.70 3.07
CA ALA A 273 9.58 -7.31 2.92
C ALA A 273 10.03 -7.30 1.44
N GLY A 274 9.57 -8.29 0.65
CA GLY A 274 9.81 -8.35 -0.80
C GLY A 274 9.08 -7.25 -1.57
N GLY A 275 7.82 -6.97 -1.24
CA GLY A 275 7.03 -5.90 -1.87
C GLY A 275 7.63 -4.51 -1.63
N PHE A 276 8.07 -4.21 -0.41
CA PHE A 276 8.70 -2.93 -0.07
C PHE A 276 10.14 -2.82 -0.59
N GLY A 277 10.91 -3.91 -0.57
CA GLY A 277 12.28 -3.93 -1.10
C GLY A 277 12.37 -3.71 -2.62
N TRP A 278 11.26 -3.90 -3.34
CA TRP A 278 11.22 -3.78 -4.81
C TRP A 278 11.43 -2.34 -5.31
N ARG A 279 11.22 -1.33 -4.45
CA ARG A 279 11.29 0.08 -4.86
C ARG A 279 12.71 0.62 -5.09
N ASP A 280 13.73 0.07 -4.43
CA ASP A 280 15.03 0.74 -4.32
C ASP A 280 16.28 -0.05 -4.78
N THR A 281 16.16 -1.34 -5.15
CA THR A 281 17.34 -2.14 -5.54
C THR A 281 17.08 -3.11 -6.70
N ASN A 282 18.17 -3.69 -7.27
CA ASN A 282 18.13 -4.75 -8.27
C ASN A 282 17.00 -5.75 -7.96
N ALA A 283 16.01 -5.82 -8.86
CA ALA A 283 14.69 -6.40 -8.60
C ALA A 283 14.67 -7.89 -8.24
N THR A 284 15.77 -8.62 -8.35
CA THR A 284 15.81 -10.08 -8.16
C THR A 284 15.58 -10.52 -6.73
N LEU A 285 16.24 -9.91 -5.74
CA LEU A 285 16.12 -10.31 -4.33
C LEU A 285 14.73 -9.98 -3.73
N PRO A 286 14.16 -8.77 -3.94
CA PRO A 286 12.81 -8.46 -3.45
C PRO A 286 11.73 -9.34 -4.08
N VAL A 287 11.83 -9.61 -5.40
CA VAL A 287 10.91 -10.52 -6.09
C VAL A 287 11.02 -11.94 -5.56
N LEU A 288 12.24 -12.46 -5.32
CA LEU A 288 12.45 -13.78 -4.73
C LEU A 288 11.81 -13.87 -3.33
N VAL A 289 12.04 -12.86 -2.49
CA VAL A 289 11.50 -12.78 -1.13
C VAL A 289 9.97 -12.70 -1.16
N LEU A 290 9.39 -11.97 -2.12
CA LEU A 290 7.95 -11.91 -2.35
C LEU A 290 7.37 -13.28 -2.75
N VAL A 291 7.97 -13.94 -3.74
CA VAL A 291 7.51 -15.25 -4.23
C VAL A 291 7.60 -16.32 -3.13
N LEU A 292 8.71 -16.36 -2.39
CA LEU A 292 8.89 -17.27 -1.26
C LEU A 292 7.87 -17.00 -0.14
N GLY A 293 7.60 -15.72 0.16
CA GLY A 293 6.60 -15.32 1.13
C GLY A 293 5.18 -15.77 0.74
N LEU A 294 4.79 -15.53 -0.51
CA LEU A 294 3.49 -15.95 -1.05
C LEU A 294 3.35 -17.47 -1.07
N ALA A 295 4.39 -18.19 -1.50
CA ALA A 295 4.38 -19.65 -1.49
C ALA A 295 4.23 -20.22 -0.08
N ALA A 296 4.97 -19.70 0.91
CA ALA A 296 4.85 -20.11 2.30
C ALA A 296 3.46 -19.82 2.88
N ALA A 297 2.87 -18.66 2.56
CA ALA A 297 1.53 -18.30 3.00
C ALA A 297 0.44 -19.20 2.38
N LEU A 298 0.56 -19.53 1.09
CA LEU A 298 -0.33 -20.46 0.40
C LEU A 298 -0.23 -21.88 0.97
N VAL A 299 0.98 -22.36 1.27
CA VAL A 299 1.21 -23.66 1.92
C VAL A 299 0.60 -23.67 3.33
N GLY A 300 0.77 -22.60 4.10
CA GLY A 300 0.13 -22.45 5.40
C GLY A 300 -1.40 -22.50 5.31
N ALA A 301 -1.99 -21.71 4.40
CA ALA A 301 -3.44 -21.63 4.22
C ALA A 301 -4.04 -22.96 3.76
N SER A 302 -3.42 -23.60 2.75
CA SER A 302 -3.84 -24.91 2.24
C SER A 302 -3.67 -26.01 3.29
N GLY A 303 -2.62 -25.97 4.11
CA GLY A 303 -2.44 -26.87 5.25
C GLY A 303 -3.57 -26.76 6.26
N VAL A 304 -3.96 -25.53 6.64
CA VAL A 304 -5.09 -25.30 7.56
C VAL A 304 -6.41 -25.80 6.94
N LEU A 305 -6.68 -25.49 5.68
CA LEU A 305 -7.86 -25.94 4.93
C LEU A 305 -7.93 -27.47 4.84
N THR A 306 -6.80 -28.12 4.53
CA THR A 306 -6.71 -29.57 4.38
C THR A 306 -6.91 -30.28 5.72
N ILE A 307 -6.29 -29.79 6.79
CA ILE A 307 -6.51 -30.32 8.16
C ILE A 307 -7.97 -30.17 8.57
N ALA A 308 -8.60 -29.03 8.23
CA ALA A 308 -10.00 -28.79 8.52
C ALA A 308 -10.95 -29.69 7.71
N ALA A 309 -10.64 -29.96 6.44
CA ALA A 309 -11.43 -30.80 5.54
C ALA A 309 -11.30 -32.30 5.86
N LEU A 310 -10.06 -32.79 6.07
CA LEU A 310 -9.78 -34.21 6.33
C LEU A 310 -10.39 -34.69 7.64
N ARG A 311 -10.55 -33.81 8.63
CA ARG A 311 -11.01 -34.24 9.95
C ARG A 311 -12.51 -34.51 10.06
N ARG A 312 -13.29 -34.41 8.97
CA ARG A 312 -14.72 -34.85 8.86
C ARG A 312 -15.60 -34.55 10.08
N ALA A 313 -15.25 -33.55 10.89
CA ALA A 313 -15.98 -33.15 12.07
C ALA A 313 -17.10 -32.22 11.60
N ALA A 314 -18.16 -32.84 11.10
CA ALA A 314 -19.50 -32.30 10.85
C ALA A 314 -19.61 -30.77 10.85
N ARG A 315 -19.20 -30.19 9.71
CA ARG A 315 -19.77 -29.05 8.97
C ARG A 315 -18.60 -28.30 8.32
N THR A 316 -18.22 -28.69 7.10
CA THR A 316 -17.25 -28.00 6.21
C THR A 316 -17.66 -26.58 5.83
N VAL A 317 -18.95 -26.26 5.99
CA VAL A 317 -19.58 -24.98 5.64
C VAL A 317 -18.83 -23.73 6.14
N PRO A 318 -18.42 -23.58 7.42
CA PRO A 318 -17.81 -22.35 7.92
C PRO A 318 -16.42 -22.09 7.34
N VAL A 319 -15.67 -23.14 7.01
CA VAL A 319 -14.32 -23.01 6.42
C VAL A 319 -14.42 -22.52 4.98
N VAL A 320 -15.37 -23.07 4.21
CA VAL A 320 -15.64 -22.61 2.84
C VAL A 320 -16.09 -21.16 2.83
N PHE A 321 -16.97 -20.77 3.76
CA PHE A 321 -17.40 -19.37 3.88
C PHE A 321 -16.26 -18.43 4.31
N ALA A 322 -15.41 -18.84 5.26
CA ALA A 322 -14.25 -18.03 5.65
C ALA A 322 -13.25 -17.85 4.49
N ALA A 323 -13.03 -18.90 3.69
CA ALA A 323 -12.21 -18.80 2.49
C ALA A 323 -12.84 -17.88 1.43
N ALA A 324 -14.15 -17.99 1.21
CA ALA A 324 -14.89 -17.11 0.31
C ALA A 324 -14.81 -15.64 0.76
N ILE A 325 -14.91 -15.37 2.06
CA ILE A 325 -14.74 -14.02 2.63
C ILE A 325 -13.31 -13.52 2.37
N GLY A 326 -12.28 -14.35 2.60
CA GLY A 326 -10.89 -13.98 2.34
C GLY A 326 -10.62 -13.62 0.88
N VAL A 327 -11.14 -14.43 -0.06
CA VAL A 327 -11.05 -14.17 -1.51
C VAL A 327 -11.81 -12.90 -1.88
N ALA A 328 -13.01 -12.69 -1.33
CA ALA A 328 -13.81 -11.49 -1.59
C ALA A 328 -13.10 -10.21 -1.10
N VAL A 329 -12.51 -10.24 0.09
CA VAL A 329 -11.71 -9.11 0.63
C VAL A 329 -10.51 -8.84 -0.28
N ALA A 330 -9.73 -9.87 -0.63
CA ALA A 330 -8.56 -9.69 -1.49
C ALA A 330 -8.93 -9.13 -2.87
N GLY A 331 -10.01 -9.62 -3.47
CA GLY A 331 -10.52 -9.11 -4.75
C GLY A 331 -11.02 -7.67 -4.66
N ALA A 332 -11.74 -7.32 -3.58
CA ALA A 332 -12.23 -5.97 -3.35
C ALA A 332 -11.06 -4.98 -3.13
N ASP A 333 -10.07 -5.35 -2.32
CA ASP A 333 -8.86 -4.55 -2.11
C ASP A 333 -8.09 -4.34 -3.42
N ALA A 334 -7.89 -5.42 -4.20
CA ALA A 334 -7.23 -5.32 -5.50
C ALA A 334 -7.99 -4.37 -6.46
N SER A 335 -9.33 -4.42 -6.46
CA SER A 335 -10.15 -3.54 -7.28
C SER A 335 -10.08 -2.07 -6.84
N LEU A 336 -9.99 -1.79 -5.55
CA LEU A 336 -9.83 -0.43 -5.01
C LEU A 336 -8.49 0.18 -5.44
N PHE A 337 -7.42 -0.62 -5.40
CA PHE A 337 -6.10 -0.16 -5.82
C PHE A 337 -5.94 -0.08 -7.34
N ALA A 338 -6.64 -0.93 -8.10
CA ALA A 338 -6.77 -0.74 -9.55
C ALA A 338 -7.50 0.57 -9.88
N ALA A 339 -8.62 0.85 -9.21
CA ALA A 339 -9.34 2.12 -9.37
C ALA A 339 -8.50 3.34 -8.96
N TRP A 340 -7.65 3.21 -7.94
CA TRP A 340 -6.68 4.25 -7.59
C TRP A 340 -5.62 4.45 -8.67
N ALA A 341 -5.07 3.36 -9.23
CA ALA A 341 -4.07 3.41 -10.28
C ALA A 341 -4.62 4.12 -11.53
N ASP A 342 -5.88 3.85 -11.88
CA ASP A 342 -6.61 4.54 -12.96
C ASP A 342 -7.00 5.98 -12.62
N GLY A 343 -6.84 6.40 -11.36
CA GLY A 343 -7.17 7.74 -10.89
C GLY A 343 -8.65 7.99 -10.60
N ALA A 344 -9.47 6.93 -10.56
CA ALA A 344 -10.90 7.03 -10.23
C ALA A 344 -11.13 7.32 -8.74
N VAL A 345 -10.21 6.91 -7.86
CA VAL A 345 -10.27 7.18 -6.41
C VAL A 345 -8.92 7.71 -5.90
N GLY A 346 -8.96 8.54 -4.86
CA GLY A 346 -7.74 9.01 -4.18
C GLY A 346 -7.09 7.91 -3.33
N TYR A 347 -5.76 7.96 -3.16
CA TYR A 347 -5.00 6.94 -2.42
C TYR A 347 -5.53 6.73 -0.99
N ARG A 348 -5.75 7.84 -0.26
CA ARG A 348 -6.28 7.78 1.12
C ARG A 348 -7.63 7.06 1.16
N THR A 349 -8.52 7.36 0.23
CA THR A 349 -9.84 6.72 0.13
C THR A 349 -9.70 5.22 -0.14
N ALA A 350 -8.87 4.82 -1.11
CA ALA A 350 -8.61 3.42 -1.41
C ALA A 350 -8.01 2.67 -0.21
N ALA A 351 -7.02 3.25 0.46
CA ALA A 351 -6.37 2.67 1.62
C ALA A 351 -7.34 2.49 2.81
N PHE A 352 -8.13 3.52 3.15
CA PHE A 352 -9.13 3.43 4.22
C PHE A 352 -10.23 2.41 3.89
N ALA A 353 -10.70 2.38 2.65
CA ALA A 353 -11.71 1.42 2.22
C ALA A 353 -11.18 -0.02 2.29
N ALA A 354 -9.95 -0.28 1.84
CA ALA A 354 -9.31 -1.58 1.92
C ALA A 354 -9.14 -2.04 3.38
N GLN A 355 -8.65 -1.14 4.25
CA GLN A 355 -8.53 -1.42 5.68
C GLN A 355 -9.90 -1.76 6.32
N ALA A 356 -10.94 -1.00 5.98
CA ALA A 356 -12.29 -1.25 6.48
C ALA A 356 -12.84 -2.60 6.00
N LEU A 357 -12.63 -2.96 4.73
CA LEU A 357 -13.04 -4.25 4.16
C LEU A 357 -12.32 -5.42 4.84
N ALA A 358 -11.01 -5.29 5.07
CA ALA A 358 -10.23 -6.30 5.79
C ALA A 358 -10.76 -6.52 7.22
N VAL A 359 -11.08 -5.44 7.94
CA VAL A 359 -11.66 -5.52 9.30
C VAL A 359 -13.05 -6.16 9.28
N ILE A 360 -13.93 -5.74 8.37
CA ILE A 360 -15.28 -6.29 8.22
C ILE A 360 -15.21 -7.79 7.88
N GLY A 361 -14.35 -8.17 6.93
CA GLY A 361 -14.14 -9.56 6.54
C GLY A 361 -13.63 -10.42 7.70
N LEU A 362 -12.68 -9.90 8.48
CA LEU A 362 -12.18 -10.58 9.68
C LEU A 362 -13.29 -10.79 10.71
N VAL A 363 -14.05 -9.74 11.04
CA VAL A 363 -15.15 -9.80 12.00
C VAL A 363 -16.22 -10.78 11.54
N ALA A 364 -16.60 -10.75 10.27
CA ALA A 364 -17.57 -11.66 9.68
C ALA A 364 -17.10 -13.13 9.75
N ALA A 365 -15.83 -13.39 9.42
CA ALA A 365 -15.26 -14.72 9.48
C ALA A 365 -15.24 -15.26 10.93
N VAL A 366 -14.83 -14.44 11.90
CA VAL A 366 -14.82 -14.82 13.33
C VAL A 366 -16.24 -15.02 13.86
N ALA A 367 -17.18 -14.14 13.53
CA ALA A 367 -18.58 -14.27 13.92
C ALA A 367 -19.18 -15.58 13.39
N LEU A 368 -18.95 -15.90 12.11
CA LEU A 368 -19.44 -17.14 11.49
C LEU A 368 -18.93 -18.40 12.21
N VAL A 369 -17.66 -18.40 12.61
CA VAL A 369 -17.03 -19.52 13.33
C VAL A 369 -17.52 -19.61 14.78
N THR A 370 -17.82 -18.49 15.43
CA THR A 370 -18.21 -18.45 16.86
C THR A 370 -19.70 -18.64 17.09
N HIS A 371 -20.57 -18.17 16.19
CA HIS A 371 -22.03 -18.15 16.38
C HIS A 371 -22.70 -19.53 16.19
N ARG A 372 -22.01 -20.48 15.54
CA ARG A 372 -22.47 -21.88 15.46
C ARG A 372 -22.15 -22.64 16.75
N ARG A 373 -22.76 -22.22 17.87
CA ARG A 373 -22.90 -23.12 19.03
C ARG A 373 -23.96 -24.16 18.66
N PRO A 374 -23.66 -25.46 18.77
CA PRO A 374 -24.64 -26.48 18.49
C PRO A 374 -25.77 -26.35 19.51
N LEU A 375 -26.99 -26.08 19.04
CA LEU A 375 -28.26 -26.21 19.79
C LEU A 375 -28.55 -27.66 20.25
N ALA A 376 -27.54 -28.53 20.27
CA ALA A 376 -27.68 -29.95 20.52
C ALA A 376 -27.87 -30.27 22.02
N GLU A 377 -27.49 -29.37 22.93
CA GLU A 377 -27.63 -29.62 24.37
C GLU A 377 -29.07 -29.49 24.90
N THR A 378 -30.02 -28.96 24.13
CA THR A 378 -31.41 -28.82 24.60
C THR A 378 -32.25 -30.07 24.39
N ARG A 379 -31.78 -31.08 23.65
CA ARG A 379 -32.57 -32.29 23.37
C ARG A 379 -32.35 -33.41 24.40
N THR A 380 -31.15 -33.54 24.96
CA THR A 380 -30.86 -34.54 26.00
C THR A 380 -31.53 -34.23 27.34
N ALA A 381 -31.78 -32.96 27.68
CA ALA A 381 -32.51 -32.61 28.90
C ALA A 381 -34.02 -32.94 28.82
N ARG A 382 -34.58 -33.08 27.61
CA ARG A 382 -35.99 -33.43 27.43
C ARG A 382 -36.23 -34.94 27.37
N ASP A 383 -35.24 -35.70 26.92
CA ASP A 383 -35.28 -37.17 26.94
C ASP A 383 -34.73 -37.77 28.25
N GLN A 384 -34.06 -36.98 29.09
CA GLN A 384 -33.75 -37.31 30.50
C GLN A 384 -34.79 -36.75 31.48
N ALA A 385 -35.98 -36.35 31.01
CA ALA A 385 -37.12 -36.25 31.91
C ALA A 385 -37.34 -37.65 32.50
N PRO A 386 -37.17 -37.83 33.81
CA PRO A 386 -36.87 -39.13 34.36
C PRO A 386 -38.10 -40.04 34.31
N ASP A 387 -37.90 -41.27 33.85
CA ASP A 387 -38.78 -42.42 34.05
C ASP A 387 -39.08 -42.69 35.55
N THR A 388 -38.55 -41.89 36.48
CA THR A 388 -38.90 -41.94 37.91
C THR A 388 -40.37 -41.64 38.17
N ALA A 389 -41.06 -40.91 37.29
CA ALA A 389 -42.52 -40.77 37.37
C ALA A 389 -43.28 -42.03 36.91
N ARG A 390 -42.63 -42.91 36.15
CA ARG A 390 -43.21 -44.17 35.66
C ARG A 390 -42.97 -45.32 36.63
N ASP A 391 -41.83 -45.34 37.31
CA ASP A 391 -41.53 -46.37 38.32
C ASP A 391 -42.28 -46.12 39.65
N THR A 392 -42.49 -44.87 40.07
CA THR A 392 -43.31 -44.59 41.28
C THR A 392 -44.78 -44.96 41.13
N ALA A 393 -45.34 -44.92 39.92
CA ALA A 393 -46.69 -45.40 39.62
C ALA A 393 -46.79 -46.94 39.57
N ARG A 394 -45.66 -47.64 39.39
CA ARG A 394 -45.63 -49.11 39.26
C ARG A 394 -45.49 -49.81 40.62
N ASP A 395 -44.78 -49.19 41.56
CA ASP A 395 -44.65 -49.73 42.91
C ASP A 395 -45.89 -49.47 43.78
N THR A 396 -46.60 -48.34 43.59
CA THR A 396 -47.87 -48.09 44.30
C THR A 396 -48.98 -49.06 43.89
N ALA A 397 -48.99 -49.58 42.66
CA ALA A 397 -49.95 -50.59 42.23
C ALA A 397 -49.63 -52.02 42.74
N ARG A 398 -48.41 -52.27 43.24
CA ARG A 398 -47.99 -53.60 43.70
C ARG A 398 -48.26 -53.82 45.18
N ASP A 399 -48.26 -52.74 45.97
CA ASP A 399 -48.56 -52.81 47.41
C ASP A 399 -50.07 -52.92 47.72
N GLU A 400 -50.96 -52.55 46.80
CA GLU A 400 -52.42 -52.72 46.99
C GLU A 400 -52.94 -54.15 46.69
N ALA A 401 -52.13 -55.02 46.07
CA ALA A 401 -52.59 -56.36 45.62
C ALA A 401 -52.17 -57.53 46.54
N GLY A 402 -51.42 -57.29 47.62
CA GLY A 402 -50.79 -58.36 48.43
C GLY A 402 -51.47 -58.75 49.75
N GLY A 403 -52.57 -58.09 50.16
CA GLY A 403 -53.17 -58.26 51.50
C GLY A 403 -54.43 -59.12 51.54
N ALA A 404 -54.32 -60.45 51.36
CA ALA A 404 -55.37 -61.40 51.74
C ALA A 404 -54.83 -62.83 51.92
N GLU A 405 -54.17 -63.11 53.05
CA GLU A 405 -54.00 -64.48 53.56
C GLU A 405 -55.21 -64.84 54.45
N PRO A 406 -55.90 -65.97 54.19
CA PRO A 406 -56.98 -66.44 55.05
C PRO A 406 -56.41 -67.29 56.20
N TYR A 407 -56.69 -66.85 57.42
CA TYR A 407 -56.57 -67.63 58.64
C TYR A 407 -57.55 -68.81 58.59
N ALA A 408 -57.06 -70.05 58.67
CA ALA A 408 -57.91 -71.24 58.79
C ALA A 408 -57.43 -72.12 59.95
N ASP A 409 -58.33 -72.29 60.92
CA ASP A 409 -58.26 -73.18 62.08
C ASP A 409 -58.01 -74.65 61.70
N ARG A 410 -57.09 -75.31 62.42
CA ARG A 410 -57.37 -76.49 63.27
C ARG A 410 -56.14 -77.01 64.00
#